data_AF-A0AA46V998-F1
#
_entry.id   AF-A0AA46V998-F1
#
_cell.length_a   1.000
_cell.length_b   1.000
_cell.length_c   1.000
_cell.angle_alpha   90.00
_cell.angle_beta   90.00
_cell.angle_gamma   90.00
#
_symmetry.space_group_name_H-M   'P 1'
#
loop_
_entity.id
_entity.type
_entity.pdbx_description
1 polymer ?
#
loop_
_entity_poly.entity_id
_entity_poly.type
_entity_poly.pdbx_seq_one_letter_code
_entity_poly.pdbx_strand_id
1 'polypeptide(L)'
;MTAGAGLGAAAVVTSGLPGGRPVLIVVAVAAGLATFAVIALLAWRGGVEAVVAHARCQKLAQVEGEGWTATPEQAAAAGFTPLCPPGTREQAGPETGYVRRLHDGAVAEPPYYGQTTPFTCGAVTALVAQAHAGALEPAALDRRAELTLWREATNFPVCEPVGLGVAVRRARPACPVAVHLDTDGPVLVDHHPQSEQEWRADLQRMSREDAARTGVPVDPRPLTAGEIREAVGRGERVLLLVSLVRMQGFDVPHRVLCHGAVPGALVIEDPWTGAERGESWVDAHLLPVADAELDAMSAFSADGLHGAVILGRP
;
A
#
# COMPACT_ATOMS: atom_id res chain seq x y z
N MET A 1 19.52 -28.26 -14.90
CA MET A 1 20.57 -28.61 -15.89
C MET A 1 20.62 -27.53 -16.96
N THR A 2 21.78 -26.89 -17.15
CA THR A 2 22.01 -25.74 -18.05
C THR A 2 22.11 -26.15 -19.53
N ALA A 3 21.04 -26.74 -20.09
CA ALA A 3 21.02 -27.16 -21.49
C ALA A 3 21.14 -25.98 -22.49
N GLY A 4 20.74 -24.77 -22.09
CA GLY A 4 20.70 -23.60 -22.97
C GLY A 4 22.05 -23.04 -23.41
N ALA A 5 23.01 -22.93 -22.49
CA ALA A 5 24.33 -22.36 -22.81
C ALA A 5 25.15 -23.28 -23.73
N GLY A 6 24.99 -24.60 -23.57
CA GLY A 6 25.65 -25.59 -24.43
C GLY A 6 25.13 -25.59 -25.87
N LEU A 7 23.85 -25.27 -26.08
CA LEU A 7 23.21 -25.29 -27.40
C LEU A 7 23.70 -24.13 -28.30
N GLY A 8 23.79 -22.91 -27.75
CA GLY A 8 24.30 -21.75 -28.47
C GLY A 8 25.80 -21.86 -28.80
N ALA A 9 26.61 -22.37 -27.87
CA ALA A 9 28.04 -22.61 -28.12
C ALA A 9 28.27 -23.72 -29.17
N ALA A 10 27.48 -24.80 -29.14
CA ALA A 10 27.56 -25.88 -30.12
C ALA A 10 27.17 -25.42 -31.54
N ALA A 11 26.18 -24.54 -31.68
CA ALA A 11 25.78 -23.99 -32.98
C ALA A 11 26.90 -23.14 -33.63
N VAL A 12 27.66 -22.38 -32.84
CA VAL A 12 28.79 -21.56 -33.35
C VAL A 12 29.96 -22.43 -33.81
N VAL A 13 30.33 -23.45 -33.03
CA VAL A 13 31.47 -24.33 -33.36
C VAL A 13 31.18 -25.20 -34.60
N THR A 14 29.91 -25.44 -34.92
CA THR A 14 29.48 -26.29 -36.04
C THR A 14 29.05 -25.52 -37.30
N SER A 15 28.92 -24.19 -37.24
CA SER A 15 28.38 -23.36 -38.33
C SER A 15 29.41 -22.87 -39.35
N GLY A 16 30.70 -23.22 -39.20
CA GLY A 16 31.74 -22.90 -40.19
C GLY A 16 32.08 -21.41 -40.30
N LEU A 17 31.78 -20.61 -39.28
CA LEU A 17 32.06 -19.17 -39.26
C LEU A 17 33.56 -18.89 -39.43
N PRO A 18 33.96 -17.96 -40.32
CA PRO A 18 35.35 -17.58 -40.49
C PRO A 18 35.82 -16.71 -39.30
N GLY A 19 36.99 -17.02 -38.76
CA GLY A 19 37.59 -16.27 -37.65
C GLY A 19 38.66 -17.09 -36.96
N GLY A 20 39.70 -16.44 -36.45
CA GLY A 20 40.71 -17.12 -35.64
C GLY A 20 40.07 -17.75 -34.39
N ARG A 21 40.71 -18.78 -33.84
CA ARG A 21 40.29 -19.46 -32.60
C ARG A 21 39.81 -18.53 -31.46
N PRO A 22 40.47 -17.39 -31.16
CA PRO A 22 39.96 -16.45 -30.16
C PRO A 22 38.62 -15.81 -30.54
N VAL A 23 38.40 -15.48 -31.81
CA VAL A 23 37.12 -14.91 -32.30
C VAL A 23 36.01 -15.94 -32.17
N LEU A 24 36.27 -17.19 -32.54
CA LEU A 24 35.29 -18.28 -32.42
C LEU A 24 34.90 -18.57 -30.97
N ILE A 25 35.85 -18.51 -30.03
CA ILE A 25 35.56 -18.65 -28.59
C ILE A 25 34.66 -17.52 -28.12
N VAL A 26 34.96 -16.28 -28.47
CA VAL A 26 34.15 -15.11 -28.07
C VAL A 26 32.73 -15.22 -28.63
N VAL A 27 32.58 -15.57 -29.91
CA VAL A 27 31.25 -15.73 -30.54
C VAL A 27 30.47 -16.89 -29.92
N ALA A 28 31.12 -18.01 -29.59
CA ALA A 28 30.47 -19.17 -28.96
C ALA A 28 29.98 -18.85 -27.54
N VAL A 29 30.78 -18.13 -26.75
CA VAL A 29 30.38 -17.68 -25.41
C VAL A 29 29.21 -16.71 -25.51
N ALA A 30 29.27 -15.73 -26.43
CA ALA A 30 28.19 -14.76 -26.63
C ALA A 30 26.87 -15.45 -27.04
N ALA A 31 26.92 -16.38 -28.00
CA ALA A 31 25.75 -17.14 -28.44
C ALA A 31 25.17 -18.06 -27.35
N GLY A 32 26.04 -18.70 -26.56
CA GLY A 32 25.63 -19.50 -25.40
C GLY A 32 24.92 -18.67 -24.33
N LEU A 33 25.47 -17.50 -23.98
CA LEU A 33 24.84 -16.56 -23.04
C LEU A 33 23.51 -16.03 -23.58
N ALA A 34 23.44 -15.67 -24.87
CA ALA A 34 22.20 -15.22 -25.49
C ALA A 34 21.11 -16.30 -25.47
N THR A 35 21.47 -17.56 -25.78
CA THR A 35 20.53 -18.69 -25.77
C THR A 35 20.02 -18.97 -24.34
N PHE A 36 20.92 -18.93 -23.36
CA PHE A 36 20.54 -19.07 -21.96
C PHE A 36 19.60 -17.94 -21.51
N ALA A 37 19.90 -16.69 -21.89
CA ALA A 37 19.05 -15.54 -21.59
C ALA A 37 17.65 -15.68 -22.22
N VAL A 38 17.55 -16.16 -23.46
CA VAL A 38 16.26 -16.45 -24.11
C VAL A 38 15.49 -17.53 -23.37
N ILE A 39 16.13 -18.64 -22.98
CA ILE A 39 15.46 -19.73 -22.25
C ILE A 39 14.99 -19.26 -20.87
N ALA A 40 15.82 -18.51 -20.14
CA ALA A 40 15.44 -17.92 -18.87
C ALA A 40 14.25 -16.96 -19.02
N LEU A 41 14.27 -16.13 -20.06
CA LEU A 41 13.16 -15.22 -20.39
C LEU A 41 11.87 -15.97 -20.73
N LEU A 42 11.94 -17.05 -21.53
CA LEU A 42 10.78 -17.86 -21.87
C LEU A 42 10.22 -18.59 -20.66
N ALA A 43 11.07 -19.14 -19.79
CA ALA A 43 10.65 -19.77 -18.54
C ALA A 43 9.99 -18.75 -17.60
N TRP A 44 10.58 -17.55 -17.46
CA TRP A 44 10.00 -16.45 -16.72
C TRP A 44 8.61 -16.06 -17.26
N ARG A 45 8.49 -15.82 -18.57
CA ARG A 45 7.20 -15.48 -19.19
C ARG A 45 6.16 -16.60 -19.02
N GLY A 46 6.57 -17.85 -19.13
CA GLY A 46 5.71 -19.00 -18.86
C GLY A 46 5.20 -19.03 -17.41
N GLY A 47 6.08 -18.73 -16.44
CA GLY A 47 5.70 -18.59 -15.03
C GLY A 47 4.72 -17.44 -14.78
N VAL A 48 5.00 -16.27 -15.35
CA VAL A 48 4.13 -15.09 -15.23
C VAL A 48 2.74 -15.33 -15.82
N GLU A 49 2.65 -15.93 -17.01
CA GLU A 49 1.35 -16.26 -17.61
C GLU A 49 0.59 -17.31 -16.80
N ALA A 50 1.27 -18.26 -16.16
CA ALA A 50 0.63 -19.21 -15.25
C ALA A 50 0.05 -18.52 -14.00
N VAL A 51 0.79 -17.58 -13.39
CA VAL A 51 0.32 -16.79 -12.25
C VAL A 51 -0.89 -15.94 -12.66
N VAL A 52 -0.82 -15.26 -13.81
CA VAL A 52 -1.93 -14.43 -14.31
C VAL A 52 -3.16 -15.27 -14.65
N ALA A 53 -2.98 -16.46 -15.25
CA ALA A 53 -4.08 -17.38 -15.50
C ALA A 53 -4.72 -17.86 -14.20
N HIS A 54 -3.92 -18.17 -13.18
CA HIS A 54 -4.41 -18.52 -11.85
C HIS A 54 -5.19 -17.36 -11.22
N ALA A 55 -4.62 -16.15 -11.23
CA ALA A 55 -5.26 -14.95 -10.70
C ALA A 55 -6.61 -14.67 -11.36
N ARG A 56 -6.72 -14.83 -12.68
CA ARG A 56 -8.00 -14.73 -13.41
C ARG A 56 -9.00 -15.80 -13.00
N CYS A 57 -8.56 -17.05 -12.80
CA CYS A 57 -9.41 -18.15 -12.32
C CYS A 57 -9.99 -17.84 -10.94
N GLN A 58 -9.17 -17.25 -10.06
CA GLN A 58 -9.56 -16.80 -8.72
C GLN A 58 -10.29 -15.44 -8.71
N LYS A 59 -10.47 -14.80 -9.88
CA LYS A 59 -11.07 -13.46 -10.03
C LYS A 59 -10.35 -12.37 -9.20
N LEU A 60 -9.03 -12.47 -9.08
CA LEU A 60 -8.22 -11.44 -8.43
C LEU A 60 -8.18 -10.17 -9.28
N ALA A 61 -8.07 -9.01 -8.62
CA ALA A 61 -8.05 -7.71 -9.28
C ALA A 61 -6.76 -7.44 -10.03
N GLN A 62 -5.60 -7.84 -9.49
CA GLN A 62 -4.30 -7.61 -10.11
C GLN A 62 -3.26 -8.64 -9.70
N VAL A 63 -2.11 -8.58 -10.38
CA VAL A 63 -0.87 -9.27 -10.00
C VAL A 63 0.22 -8.22 -9.86
N GLU A 64 0.93 -8.25 -8.75
CA GLU A 64 2.11 -7.43 -8.53
C GLU A 64 3.39 -8.23 -8.72
N GLY A 65 4.45 -7.53 -9.06
CA GLY A 65 5.77 -8.10 -9.28
C GLY A 65 6.85 -7.19 -8.76
N GLU A 66 7.73 -7.74 -7.94
CA GLU A 66 8.90 -7.06 -7.44
C GLU A 66 10.02 -7.03 -8.48
N GLY A 67 10.67 -5.88 -8.64
CA GLY A 67 11.75 -5.67 -9.60
C GLY A 67 13.11 -6.24 -9.20
N TRP A 68 13.16 -7.30 -8.38
CA TRP A 68 14.43 -7.94 -8.00
C TRP A 68 15.13 -8.61 -9.17
N THR A 69 14.36 -9.13 -10.12
CA THR A 69 14.87 -10.01 -11.19
C THR A 69 14.36 -9.66 -12.59
N ALA A 70 13.30 -8.85 -12.69
CA ALA A 70 12.71 -8.44 -13.97
C ALA A 70 13.16 -7.03 -14.36
N THR A 71 13.60 -6.85 -15.62
CA THR A 71 13.83 -5.51 -16.17
C THR A 71 12.49 -4.84 -16.55
N PRO A 72 12.45 -3.50 -16.64
CA PRO A 72 11.24 -2.79 -17.07
C PRO A 72 10.70 -3.27 -18.42
N GLU A 73 11.58 -3.61 -19.37
CA GLU A 73 11.19 -4.10 -20.69
C GLU A 73 10.55 -5.49 -20.60
N GLN A 74 11.08 -6.36 -19.73
CA GLN A 74 10.54 -7.70 -19.51
C GLN A 74 9.16 -7.64 -18.85
N ALA A 75 9.00 -6.77 -17.84
CA ALA A 75 7.73 -6.53 -17.17
C ALA A 75 6.67 -5.97 -18.14
N ALA A 76 7.05 -4.94 -18.93
CA ALA A 76 6.17 -4.35 -19.94
C ALA A 76 5.76 -5.37 -21.01
N ALA A 77 6.69 -6.20 -21.49
CA ALA A 77 6.39 -7.28 -22.44
C ALA A 77 5.43 -8.35 -21.86
N ALA A 78 5.36 -8.47 -20.53
CA ALA A 78 4.41 -9.33 -19.83
C ALA A 78 3.11 -8.61 -19.44
N GLY A 79 2.89 -7.38 -19.91
CA GLY A 79 1.67 -6.60 -19.67
C GLY A 79 1.60 -5.93 -18.30
N PHE A 80 2.73 -5.80 -17.60
CA PHE A 80 2.81 -5.03 -16.37
C PHE A 80 3.11 -3.56 -16.66
N THR A 81 2.62 -2.68 -15.80
CA THR A 81 2.99 -1.26 -15.73
C THR A 81 3.86 -1.00 -14.51
N PRO A 82 4.87 -0.12 -14.60
CA PRO A 82 5.67 0.25 -13.43
C PRO A 82 4.82 0.96 -12.38
N LEU A 83 5.12 0.67 -11.11
CA LEU A 83 4.64 1.41 -9.94
C LEU A 83 5.58 2.60 -9.67
N CYS A 84 5.05 3.65 -9.05
CA CYS A 84 5.82 4.77 -8.54
C CYS A 84 6.61 4.31 -7.30
N PRO A 85 7.96 4.21 -7.38
CA PRO A 85 8.73 3.77 -6.24
C PRO A 85 8.68 4.81 -5.11
N PRO A 86 8.95 4.39 -3.86
CA PRO A 86 8.97 5.28 -2.73
C PRO A 86 9.98 6.41 -2.89
N GLY A 87 9.61 7.61 -2.43
CA GLY A 87 10.51 8.77 -2.47
C GLY A 87 11.73 8.66 -1.55
N THR A 88 11.65 7.81 -0.51
CA THR A 88 12.73 7.60 0.46
C THR A 88 13.29 6.18 0.37
N ARG A 89 14.63 6.06 0.41
CA ARG A 89 15.34 4.75 0.41
C ARG A 89 15.30 4.01 1.75
N GLU A 90 14.65 4.57 2.76
CA GLU A 90 14.55 3.95 4.09
C GLU A 90 13.59 2.75 4.12
N GLN A 91 12.83 2.53 3.04
CA GLN A 91 11.85 1.47 2.94
C GLN A 91 12.46 0.20 2.36
N ALA A 92 12.07 -0.95 2.91
CA ALA A 92 12.50 -2.25 2.42
C ALA A 92 11.85 -2.55 1.06
N GLY A 93 12.64 -3.10 0.13
CA GLY A 93 12.11 -3.56 -1.15
C GLY A 93 13.02 -3.30 -2.35
N PRO A 94 12.55 -3.69 -3.55
CA PRO A 94 13.25 -3.44 -4.80
C PRO A 94 13.23 -1.96 -5.19
N GLU A 95 14.14 -1.53 -6.07
CA GLU A 95 14.12 -0.18 -6.63
C GLU A 95 12.93 0.07 -7.57
N THR A 96 12.32 -1.01 -8.08
CA THR A 96 11.17 -0.95 -8.99
C THR A 96 10.12 -1.99 -8.60
N GLY A 97 8.86 -1.64 -8.77
CA GLY A 97 7.71 -2.51 -8.61
C GLY A 97 6.84 -2.44 -9.85
N TYR A 98 6.02 -3.45 -10.08
CA TYR A 98 5.19 -3.54 -11.27
C TYR A 98 3.81 -4.10 -10.93
N VAL A 99 2.78 -3.62 -11.62
CA VAL A 99 1.41 -4.11 -11.47
C VAL A 99 0.82 -4.49 -12.83
N ARG A 100 0.15 -5.63 -12.89
CA ARG A 100 -0.69 -6.06 -14.01
C ARG A 100 -2.14 -6.16 -13.54
N ARG A 101 -2.92 -5.15 -13.91
CA ARG A 101 -4.35 -5.08 -13.61
C ARG A 101 -5.12 -6.10 -14.45
N LEU A 102 -6.05 -6.82 -13.83
CA LEU A 102 -6.90 -7.83 -14.44
C LEU A 102 -8.35 -7.37 -14.58
N HIS A 103 -8.60 -6.09 -14.33
CA HIS A 103 -9.87 -5.41 -14.52
C HIS A 103 -9.70 -4.22 -15.46
N ASP A 104 -10.82 -3.75 -16.01
CA ASP A 104 -10.87 -2.47 -16.69
C ASP A 104 -10.99 -1.35 -15.65
N GLY A 105 -10.28 -0.24 -15.86
CA GLY A 105 -10.30 0.93 -14.97
C GLY A 105 -8.93 1.35 -14.47
N ALA A 106 -8.73 2.65 -14.40
CA ALA A 106 -7.53 3.25 -13.83
C ALA A 106 -7.80 3.67 -12.38
N VAL A 107 -6.87 3.33 -11.49
CA VAL A 107 -6.84 3.83 -10.11
C VAL A 107 -5.67 4.81 -10.02
N ALA A 108 -5.94 6.02 -9.53
CA ALA A 108 -4.91 7.03 -9.35
C ALA A 108 -3.95 6.60 -8.24
N GLU A 109 -2.69 6.41 -8.61
CA GLU A 109 -1.60 5.98 -7.74
C GLU A 109 -1.14 7.13 -6.82
N PRO A 110 -1.24 6.98 -5.50
CA PRO A 110 -0.66 7.92 -4.55
C PRO A 110 0.87 7.73 -4.46
N PRO A 111 1.62 8.73 -3.98
CA PRO A 111 3.02 8.50 -3.62
C PRO A 111 3.08 7.53 -2.43
N TYR A 112 3.86 6.45 -2.55
CA TYR A 112 4.04 5.53 -1.44
C TYR A 112 5.00 6.09 -0.38
N TYR A 113 4.56 6.07 0.88
CA TYR A 113 5.37 6.42 2.04
C TYR A 113 5.05 5.47 3.20
N GLY A 114 5.96 4.52 3.47
CA GLY A 114 5.88 3.61 4.61
C GLY A 114 6.29 4.28 5.92
N GLN A 115 5.62 3.91 7.01
CA GLN A 115 5.87 4.46 8.34
C GLN A 115 7.26 4.09 8.87
N THR A 116 7.89 5.03 9.57
CA THR A 116 9.25 4.83 10.11
C THR A 116 9.25 4.43 11.59
N THR A 117 8.06 4.35 12.20
CA THR A 117 7.87 3.93 13.60
C THR A 117 6.66 3.02 13.73
N PRO A 118 6.53 2.21 14.79
CA PRO A 118 5.43 1.25 14.90
C PRO A 118 4.06 1.86 15.26
N PHE A 119 3.97 3.17 15.50
CA PHE A 119 2.77 3.82 16.07
C PHE A 119 2.25 4.99 15.22
N THR A 120 2.81 5.21 14.03
CA THR A 120 2.55 6.38 13.18
C THR A 120 1.65 6.10 11.98
N CYS A 121 1.09 4.89 11.83
CA CYS A 121 0.19 4.52 10.72
C CYS A 121 -0.91 5.55 10.48
N GLY A 122 -1.49 6.10 11.55
CA GLY A 122 -2.51 7.14 11.49
C GLY A 122 -2.04 8.44 10.85
N ALA A 123 -0.83 8.90 11.20
CA ALA A 123 -0.25 10.11 10.64
C ALA A 123 0.19 9.89 9.18
N VAL A 124 0.80 8.75 8.88
CA VAL A 124 1.29 8.43 7.54
C VAL A 124 0.14 8.33 6.53
N THR A 125 -0.92 7.59 6.85
CA THR A 125 -2.11 7.51 5.98
C THR A 125 -2.72 8.88 5.70
N ALA A 126 -2.74 9.77 6.69
CA ALA A 126 -3.21 11.15 6.51
C ALA A 126 -2.29 12.01 5.64
N LEU A 127 -0.98 11.83 5.71
CA LEU A 127 -0.02 12.52 4.85
C LEU A 127 -0.11 12.04 3.40
N VAL A 128 -0.15 10.72 3.19
CA VAL A 128 -0.32 10.12 1.86
C VAL A 128 -1.65 10.55 1.25
N ALA A 129 -2.74 10.58 2.04
CA ALA A 129 -4.04 11.04 1.58
C ALA A 129 -4.06 12.53 1.18
N GLN A 130 -3.28 13.37 1.86
CA GLN A 130 -3.10 14.78 1.49
C GLN A 130 -2.24 14.91 0.21
N ALA A 131 -1.20 14.10 0.07
CA ALA A 131 -0.35 14.11 -1.12
C ALA A 131 -1.10 13.62 -2.36
N HIS A 132 -1.88 12.55 -2.23
CA HIS A 132 -2.78 12.05 -3.27
C HIS A 132 -3.81 13.11 -3.71
N ALA A 133 -4.22 13.99 -2.80
CA ALA A 133 -5.10 15.11 -3.09
C ALA A 133 -4.46 16.26 -3.87
N GLY A 134 -3.12 16.28 -3.96
CA GLY A 134 -2.36 17.47 -4.34
C GLY A 134 -2.32 18.56 -3.27
N ALA A 135 -2.68 18.27 -2.02
CA ALA A 135 -2.58 19.23 -0.91
C ALA A 135 -1.18 19.26 -0.26
N LEU A 136 -0.39 18.22 -0.49
CA LEU A 136 0.98 18.07 0.01
C LEU A 136 1.87 17.60 -1.14
N GLU A 137 3.03 18.23 -1.32
CA GLU A 137 4.00 17.76 -2.31
C GLU A 137 4.57 16.39 -1.89
N PRO A 138 4.72 15.41 -2.81
CA PRO A 138 5.28 14.11 -2.47
C PRO A 138 6.66 14.17 -1.80
N ALA A 139 7.50 15.14 -2.18
CA ALA A 139 8.82 15.34 -1.58
C ALA A 139 8.78 15.80 -0.11
N ALA A 140 7.62 16.24 0.40
CA ALA A 140 7.42 16.59 1.80
C ALA A 140 7.03 15.39 2.68
N LEU A 141 6.85 14.20 2.09
CA LEU A 141 6.66 12.95 2.82
C LEU A 141 8.00 12.49 3.38
N ASP A 142 8.30 12.94 4.60
CA ASP A 142 9.50 12.57 5.34
C ASP A 142 9.19 12.28 6.81
N ARG A 143 10.21 11.77 7.52
CA ARG A 143 10.11 11.38 8.93
C ARG A 143 9.74 12.57 9.83
N ARG A 144 10.11 13.79 9.43
CA ARG A 144 9.78 14.99 10.20
C ARG A 144 8.29 15.29 10.07
N ALA A 145 7.73 15.23 8.86
CA ALA A 145 6.30 15.41 8.62
C ALA A 145 5.48 14.33 9.34
N GLU A 146 5.91 13.06 9.25
CA GLU A 146 5.32 11.92 9.98
C GLU A 146 5.22 12.20 11.48
N LEU A 147 6.36 12.46 12.14
CA LEU A 147 6.40 12.68 13.59
C LEU A 147 5.71 13.98 14.01
N THR A 148 5.70 15.01 13.15
CA THR A 148 4.99 16.26 13.41
C THR A 148 3.50 16.02 13.45
N LEU A 149 2.92 15.42 12.40
CA LEU A 149 1.48 15.17 12.37
C LEU A 149 1.06 14.18 13.47
N TRP A 150 1.86 13.15 13.71
CA TRP A 150 1.62 12.22 14.82
C TRP A 150 1.56 12.93 16.16
N ARG A 151 2.51 13.81 16.47
CA ARG A 151 2.55 14.55 17.74
C ARG A 151 1.31 15.43 17.93
N GLU A 152 0.76 15.99 16.86
CA GLU A 152 -0.45 16.82 16.92
C GLU A 152 -1.74 15.98 16.99
N ALA A 153 -1.71 14.71 16.57
CA ALA A 153 -2.88 13.84 16.44
C ALA A 153 -3.01 12.78 17.54
N THR A 154 -1.92 12.42 18.20
CA THR A 154 -1.86 11.26 19.11
C THR A 154 -2.46 11.55 20.48
N ASN A 155 -3.17 10.57 21.03
CA ASN A 155 -3.54 10.51 22.44
C ASN A 155 -2.60 9.55 23.22
N PHE A 156 -1.38 9.38 22.67
CA PHE A 156 -0.27 8.53 23.10
C PHE A 156 -0.54 7.01 22.95
N PRO A 157 0.37 6.20 22.38
CA PRO A 157 1.06 6.53 21.15
C PRO A 157 0.13 6.48 19.92
N VAL A 158 -1.09 5.94 19.99
CA VAL A 158 -1.96 5.76 18.81
C VAL A 158 -2.83 7.00 18.54
N CYS A 159 -3.08 7.30 17.26
CA CYS A 159 -4.02 8.33 16.83
C CYS A 159 -5.43 7.75 16.70
N GLU A 160 -6.31 8.07 17.65
CA GLU A 160 -7.74 7.79 17.52
C GLU A 160 -8.41 8.68 16.45
N PRO A 161 -9.56 8.28 15.88
CA PRO A 161 -10.16 8.93 14.72
C PRO A 161 -10.42 10.44 14.85
N VAL A 162 -10.93 10.90 16.00
CA VAL A 162 -11.31 12.31 16.23
C VAL A 162 -10.07 13.20 16.30
N GLY A 163 -9.10 12.85 17.14
CA GLY A 163 -7.82 13.56 17.27
C GLY A 163 -7.06 13.65 15.96
N LEU A 164 -7.06 12.58 15.16
CA LEU A 164 -6.49 12.60 13.81
C LEU A 164 -7.23 13.58 12.89
N GLY A 165 -8.56 13.54 12.85
CA GLY A 165 -9.37 14.46 12.06
C GLY A 165 -9.14 15.94 12.43
N VAL A 166 -9.06 16.24 13.73
CA VAL A 166 -8.72 17.57 14.25
C VAL A 166 -7.33 18.01 13.81
N ALA A 167 -6.32 17.15 13.95
CA ALA A 167 -4.95 17.48 13.57
C ALA A 167 -4.83 17.77 12.07
N VAL A 168 -5.49 16.97 11.22
CA VAL A 168 -5.55 17.21 9.77
C VAL A 168 -6.25 18.54 9.47
N ARG A 169 -7.40 18.82 10.12
CA ARG A 169 -8.12 20.10 9.94
C ARG A 169 -7.25 21.30 10.33
N ARG A 170 -6.49 21.21 11.42
CA ARG A 170 -5.57 22.27 11.87
C ARG A 170 -4.43 22.48 10.90
N ALA A 171 -3.82 21.39 10.42
CA ALA A 171 -2.72 21.45 9.46
C ALA A 171 -3.18 21.98 8.09
N ARG A 172 -4.44 21.68 7.69
CA ARG A 172 -5.03 22.06 6.41
C ARG A 172 -6.47 22.58 6.57
N PRO A 173 -6.65 23.86 6.94
CA PRO A 173 -7.99 24.43 7.16
C PRO A 173 -8.94 24.37 5.96
N ALA A 174 -8.39 24.36 4.73
CA ALA A 174 -9.14 24.26 3.49
C ALA A 174 -9.58 22.83 3.14
N CYS A 175 -8.97 21.80 3.72
CA CYS A 175 -9.35 20.41 3.45
C CYS A 175 -10.64 20.09 4.21
N PRO A 176 -11.73 19.67 3.53
CA PRO A 176 -12.90 19.14 4.22
C PRO A 176 -12.51 17.87 4.98
N VAL A 177 -12.87 17.81 6.26
CA VAL A 177 -12.61 16.64 7.12
C VAL A 177 -13.92 16.27 7.79
N ALA A 178 -14.26 14.98 7.77
CA ALA A 178 -15.35 14.39 8.55
C ALA A 178 -14.85 13.11 9.24
N VAL A 179 -15.32 12.88 10.47
CA VAL A 179 -14.99 11.69 11.25
C VAL A 179 -16.23 10.82 11.39
N HIS A 180 -16.07 9.51 11.24
CA HIS A 180 -17.08 8.51 11.55
C HIS A 180 -16.57 7.68 12.72
N LEU A 181 -17.33 7.62 13.81
CA LEU A 181 -16.98 6.85 15.00
C LEU A 181 -18.24 6.42 15.72
N ASP A 182 -18.52 5.12 15.75
CA ASP A 182 -19.79 4.53 16.19
C ASP A 182 -19.91 4.34 17.70
N THR A 183 -19.17 5.14 18.48
CA THR A 183 -19.22 5.16 19.93
C THR A 183 -18.94 6.55 20.45
N ASP A 184 -19.50 6.87 21.62
CA ASP A 184 -19.14 8.06 22.41
C ASP A 184 -18.07 7.77 23.48
N GLY A 185 -17.77 6.48 23.70
CA GLY A 185 -16.75 6.03 24.64
C GLY A 185 -15.31 6.19 24.10
N PRO A 186 -14.31 6.01 24.97
CA PRO A 186 -12.92 5.95 24.53
C PRO A 186 -12.67 4.68 23.70
N VAL A 187 -11.79 4.79 22.70
CA VAL A 187 -11.40 3.68 21.83
C VAL A 187 -9.89 3.43 21.90
N LEU A 188 -9.43 2.22 21.57
CA LEU A 188 -8.00 1.90 21.53
C LEU A 188 -7.29 2.04 22.89
N VAL A 189 -8.04 2.07 23.99
CA VAL A 189 -7.50 2.20 25.36
C VAL A 189 -7.38 0.85 26.07
N ASP A 190 -8.15 -0.16 25.65
CA ASP A 190 -8.30 -1.43 26.37
C ASP A 190 -7.02 -2.28 26.40
N HIS A 191 -6.13 -2.08 25.43
CA HIS A 191 -4.83 -2.75 25.38
C HIS A 191 -3.80 -2.13 26.34
N HIS A 192 -4.11 -1.02 26.99
CA HIS A 192 -3.24 -0.35 27.96
C HIS A 192 -3.55 -0.76 29.41
N PRO A 193 -2.56 -0.67 30.33
CA PRO A 193 -2.79 -0.90 31.75
C PRO A 193 -3.95 -0.05 32.29
N GLN A 194 -4.76 -0.60 33.19
CA GLN A 194 -5.93 0.10 33.76
C GLN A 194 -5.57 1.47 34.37
N SER A 195 -4.37 1.59 34.95
CA SER A 195 -3.85 2.85 35.50
C SER A 195 -3.66 3.96 34.46
N GLU A 196 -3.62 3.62 33.17
CA GLU A 196 -3.47 4.58 32.09
C GLU A 196 -4.77 4.91 31.35
N GLN A 197 -5.80 4.07 31.47
CA GLN A 197 -7.02 4.19 30.66
C GLN A 197 -7.80 5.48 30.96
N GLU A 198 -7.82 5.93 32.22
CA GLU A 198 -8.54 7.14 32.63
C GLU A 198 -8.00 8.40 31.93
N TRP A 199 -6.71 8.71 32.09
CA TRP A 199 -6.14 9.91 31.47
C TRP A 199 -6.13 9.83 29.93
N ARG A 200 -6.04 8.63 29.35
CA ARG A 200 -6.18 8.44 27.90
C ARG A 200 -7.58 8.76 27.43
N ALA A 201 -8.60 8.31 28.16
CA ALA A 201 -10.00 8.66 27.88
C ALA A 201 -10.22 10.18 28.00
N ASP A 202 -9.56 10.85 28.95
CA ASP A 202 -9.61 12.31 29.09
C ASP A 202 -9.06 13.02 27.84
N LEU A 203 -7.94 12.56 27.29
CA LEU A 203 -7.39 13.10 26.03
C LEU A 203 -8.33 12.93 24.84
N GLN A 204 -9.05 11.80 24.75
CA GLN A 204 -10.06 11.62 23.69
C GLN A 204 -11.27 12.54 23.87
N ARG A 205 -11.69 12.82 25.11
CA ARG A 205 -12.72 13.83 25.37
C ARG A 205 -12.26 15.22 24.96
N MET A 206 -11.01 15.59 25.24
CA MET A 206 -10.42 16.84 24.75
C MET A 206 -10.40 16.90 23.21
N SER A 207 -10.13 15.77 22.53
CA SER A 207 -10.17 15.68 21.07
C SER A 207 -11.58 15.94 20.51
N ARG A 208 -12.64 15.45 21.17
CA ARG A 208 -14.03 15.76 20.80
C ARG A 208 -14.40 17.22 21.01
N GLU A 209 -13.96 17.82 22.11
CA GLU A 209 -14.15 19.26 22.33
C GLU A 209 -13.41 20.08 21.26
N ASP A 210 -12.20 19.66 20.88
CA ASP A 210 -11.44 20.26 19.80
C ASP A 210 -12.14 20.11 18.44
N ALA A 211 -12.76 18.97 18.16
CA ALA A 211 -13.55 18.77 16.95
C ALA A 211 -14.74 19.75 16.91
N ALA A 212 -15.45 19.93 18.02
CA ALA A 212 -16.52 20.92 18.14
C ALA A 212 -16.01 22.36 17.94
N ARG A 213 -14.86 22.72 18.55
CA ARG A 213 -14.24 24.04 18.39
C ARG A 213 -13.76 24.32 16.96
N THR A 214 -13.26 23.31 16.27
CA THR A 214 -12.69 23.42 14.91
C THR A 214 -13.70 23.16 13.80
N GLY A 215 -14.93 22.76 14.14
CA GLY A 215 -15.99 22.47 13.20
C GLY A 215 -15.77 21.17 12.42
N VAL A 216 -15.07 20.19 12.99
CA VAL A 216 -14.94 18.84 12.43
C VAL A 216 -16.16 18.02 12.84
N PRO A 217 -17.05 17.62 11.91
CA PRO A 217 -18.19 16.78 12.24
C PRO A 217 -17.73 15.37 12.64
N VAL A 218 -18.40 14.82 13.65
CA VAL A 218 -18.25 13.42 14.09
C VAL A 218 -19.61 12.75 13.93
N ASP A 219 -19.74 11.88 12.93
CA ASP A 219 -20.95 11.09 12.66
C ASP A 219 -20.88 9.77 13.44
N PRO A 220 -21.89 9.44 14.26
CA PRO A 220 -21.92 8.20 15.03
C PRO A 220 -22.25 6.95 14.20
N ARG A 221 -22.41 7.05 12.88
CA ARG A 221 -22.68 5.90 12.03
C ARG A 221 -21.39 5.33 11.43
N PRO A 222 -21.21 4.00 11.46
CA PRO A 222 -20.14 3.35 10.72
C PRO A 222 -20.32 3.55 9.22
N LEU A 223 -19.21 3.58 8.48
CA LEU A 223 -19.24 3.59 7.01
C LEU A 223 -19.34 2.16 6.50
N THR A 224 -20.27 1.93 5.58
CA THR A 224 -20.32 0.68 4.80
C THR A 224 -19.29 0.69 3.67
N ALA A 225 -18.84 -0.48 3.18
CA ALA A 225 -18.01 -0.55 1.97
C ALA A 225 -18.64 0.18 0.76
N GLY A 226 -19.98 0.18 0.65
CA GLY A 226 -20.71 0.95 -0.35
C GLY A 226 -20.49 2.46 -0.22
N GLU A 227 -20.64 3.02 0.98
CA GLU A 227 -20.39 4.45 1.24
C GLU A 227 -18.91 4.81 1.04
N ILE A 228 -17.97 3.94 1.43
CA ILE A 228 -16.54 4.13 1.17
C ILE A 228 -16.27 4.19 -0.34
N ARG A 229 -16.85 3.25 -1.10
CA ARG A 229 -16.76 3.20 -2.57
C ARG A 229 -17.31 4.46 -3.23
N GLU A 230 -18.44 4.95 -2.75
CA GLU A 230 -19.01 6.21 -3.24
C GLU A 230 -18.10 7.40 -2.91
N ALA A 231 -17.52 7.45 -1.70
CA ALA A 231 -16.60 8.50 -1.29
C ALA A 231 -15.34 8.54 -2.17
N VAL A 232 -14.67 7.41 -2.36
CA VAL A 232 -13.48 7.35 -3.24
C VAL A 232 -13.86 7.65 -4.69
N GLY A 233 -15.05 7.27 -5.14
CA GLY A 233 -15.59 7.64 -6.46
C GLY A 233 -15.78 9.15 -6.65
N ARG A 234 -16.02 9.91 -5.57
CA ARG A 234 -16.04 11.38 -5.55
C ARG A 234 -14.65 12.02 -5.47
N GLY A 235 -13.59 11.21 -5.39
CA GLY A 235 -12.21 11.67 -5.19
C GLY A 235 -11.88 12.02 -3.73
N GLU A 236 -12.69 11.56 -2.78
CA GLU A 236 -12.40 11.65 -1.36
C GLU A 236 -11.43 10.53 -0.95
N ARG A 237 -10.73 10.73 0.16
CA ARG A 237 -9.80 9.74 0.72
C ARG A 237 -10.33 9.30 2.07
N VAL A 238 -10.44 7.99 2.29
CA VAL A 238 -11.01 7.43 3.52
C VAL A 238 -9.90 6.73 4.29
N LEU A 239 -9.55 7.26 5.45
CA LEU A 239 -8.56 6.66 6.34
C LEU A 239 -9.31 5.73 7.31
N LEU A 240 -9.32 4.45 6.99
CA LEU A 240 -10.12 3.43 7.67
C LEU A 240 -9.30 2.78 8.80
N LEU A 241 -9.88 2.72 9.99
CA LEU A 241 -9.34 1.93 11.10
C LEU A 241 -9.77 0.47 10.88
N VAL A 242 -8.81 -0.45 10.96
CA VAL A 242 -8.99 -1.88 10.69
C VAL A 242 -8.30 -2.72 11.75
N SER A 243 -8.78 -3.95 11.95
CA SER A 243 -8.04 -5.00 12.67
C SER A 243 -7.15 -5.77 11.70
N LEU A 244 -5.85 -5.87 12.02
CA LEU A 244 -4.89 -6.65 11.24
C LEU A 244 -5.00 -8.17 11.46
N VAL A 245 -5.93 -8.67 12.28
CA VAL A 245 -6.06 -10.12 12.54
C VAL A 245 -6.25 -10.90 11.24
N ARG A 246 -7.08 -10.39 10.32
CA ARG A 246 -7.34 -11.06 9.04
C ARG A 246 -6.25 -10.85 8.00
N MET A 247 -5.61 -9.68 8.01
CA MET A 247 -4.59 -9.33 7.01
C MET A 247 -3.21 -9.89 7.36
N GLN A 248 -2.79 -9.80 8.63
CA GLN A 248 -1.44 -10.13 9.08
C GLN A 248 -1.40 -11.11 10.28
N GLY A 249 -2.56 -11.53 10.81
CA GLY A 249 -2.64 -12.58 11.83
C GLY A 249 -2.43 -12.12 13.27
N PHE A 250 -2.38 -10.81 13.54
CA PHE A 250 -2.22 -10.25 14.89
C PHE A 250 -3.22 -9.14 15.18
N ASP A 251 -3.65 -9.07 16.43
CA ASP A 251 -4.70 -8.17 16.89
C ASP A 251 -4.13 -6.83 17.35
N VAL A 252 -3.81 -6.00 16.36
CA VAL A 252 -3.39 -4.62 16.56
C VAL A 252 -4.25 -3.72 15.66
N PRO A 253 -4.92 -2.71 16.23
CA PRO A 253 -5.62 -1.70 15.44
C PRO A 253 -4.65 -0.97 14.52
N HIS A 254 -5.01 -0.89 13.25
CA HIS A 254 -4.18 -0.29 12.19
C HIS A 254 -5.00 0.65 11.33
N ARG A 255 -4.32 1.54 10.61
CA ARG A 255 -4.99 2.48 9.71
C ARG A 255 -4.46 2.30 8.30
N VAL A 256 -5.37 2.16 7.35
CA VAL A 256 -5.10 2.10 5.91
C VAL A 256 -5.81 3.25 5.21
N LEU A 257 -5.29 3.65 4.06
CA LEU A 257 -5.93 4.68 3.22
C LEU A 257 -6.68 3.99 2.08
N CYS A 258 -8.00 4.10 2.04
CA CYS A 258 -8.81 3.76 0.86
C CYS A 258 -8.85 4.97 -0.08
N HIS A 259 -8.40 4.80 -1.32
CA HIS A 259 -8.25 5.90 -2.29
C HIS A 259 -8.72 5.56 -3.71
N GLY A 260 -9.13 4.31 -3.95
CA GLY A 260 -9.59 3.83 -5.24
C GLY A 260 -10.58 2.69 -5.11
N ALA A 261 -11.22 2.34 -6.21
CA ALA A 261 -12.17 1.24 -6.25
C ALA A 261 -12.11 0.52 -7.58
N VAL A 262 -12.16 -0.81 -7.53
CA VAL A 262 -12.18 -1.70 -8.69
C VAL A 262 -13.36 -2.67 -8.54
N PRO A 263 -13.74 -3.46 -9.55
CA PRO A 263 -14.85 -4.40 -9.41
C PRO A 263 -14.61 -5.38 -8.25
N GLY A 264 -15.49 -5.35 -7.24
CA GLY A 264 -15.47 -6.24 -6.08
C GLY A 264 -14.40 -5.96 -5.02
N ALA A 265 -13.62 -4.88 -5.18
CA ALA A 265 -12.58 -4.50 -4.23
C ALA A 265 -12.42 -2.97 -4.10
N LEU A 266 -11.98 -2.54 -2.92
CA LEU A 266 -11.47 -1.20 -2.64
C LEU A 266 -9.94 -1.26 -2.68
N VAL A 267 -9.32 -0.21 -3.21
CA VAL A 267 -7.85 -0.13 -3.30
C VAL A 267 -7.34 0.68 -2.14
N ILE A 268 -6.39 0.09 -1.40
CA ILE A 268 -5.81 0.65 -0.20
C ILE A 268 -4.31 0.91 -0.35
N GLU A 269 -3.84 1.88 0.44
CA GLU A 269 -2.43 2.04 0.79
C GLU A 269 -2.23 1.63 2.24
N ASP A 270 -1.33 0.68 2.46
CA ASP A 270 -0.90 0.29 3.79
C ASP A 270 0.45 0.97 4.11
N PRO A 271 0.55 1.79 5.16
CA PRO A 271 1.83 2.38 5.56
C PRO A 271 2.80 1.37 6.19
N TRP A 272 2.37 0.14 6.49
CA TRP A 272 3.14 -0.89 7.17
C TRP A 272 3.55 -2.01 6.22
N THR A 273 4.82 -2.39 6.28
CA THR A 273 5.37 -3.58 5.61
C THR A 273 6.12 -4.43 6.62
N GLY A 274 5.82 -5.72 6.68
CA GLY A 274 6.55 -6.71 7.47
C GLY A 274 7.85 -7.15 6.79
N ALA A 275 8.85 -6.27 6.72
CA ALA A 275 10.14 -6.58 6.09
C ALA A 275 10.81 -7.83 6.67
N GLU A 276 10.61 -8.13 7.95
CA GLU A 276 11.06 -9.35 8.62
C GLU A 276 10.38 -10.62 8.11
N ARG A 277 9.20 -10.50 7.48
CA ARG A 277 8.44 -11.57 6.82
C ARG A 277 8.72 -11.63 5.31
N GLY A 278 9.56 -10.72 4.79
CA GLY A 278 9.89 -10.64 3.37
C GLY A 278 8.93 -9.77 2.56
N GLU A 279 8.03 -9.02 3.21
CA GLU A 279 7.19 -8.03 2.52
C GLU A 279 8.01 -6.80 2.13
N SER A 280 7.66 -6.20 1.00
CA SER A 280 8.22 -4.93 0.53
C SER A 280 7.14 -3.88 0.35
N TRP A 281 7.56 -2.65 -0.01
CA TRP A 281 6.63 -1.60 -0.38
C TRP A 281 5.67 -2.00 -1.51
N VAL A 282 6.04 -2.97 -2.36
CA VAL A 282 5.18 -3.43 -3.45
C VAL A 282 3.92 -4.11 -2.90
N ASP A 283 4.04 -4.92 -1.84
CA ASP A 283 2.91 -5.67 -1.25
C ASP A 283 1.87 -4.77 -0.54
N ALA A 284 2.29 -3.56 -0.15
CA ALA A 284 1.51 -2.60 0.61
C ALA A 284 0.98 -1.43 -0.23
N HIS A 285 1.38 -1.35 -1.51
CA HIS A 285 1.08 -0.25 -2.41
C HIS A 285 0.01 -0.65 -3.44
N LEU A 286 -0.98 0.21 -3.68
CA LEU A 286 -2.08 -0.06 -4.62
C LEU A 286 -2.82 -1.40 -4.35
N LEU A 287 -2.91 -1.82 -3.09
CA LEU A 287 -3.40 -3.13 -2.70
C LEU A 287 -4.94 -3.24 -2.83
N PRO A 288 -5.50 -4.09 -3.70
CA PRO A 288 -6.94 -4.29 -3.78
C PRO A 288 -7.40 -5.28 -2.70
N VAL A 289 -8.33 -4.83 -1.87
CA VAL A 289 -8.96 -5.63 -0.82
C VAL A 289 -10.43 -5.84 -1.17
N ALA A 290 -10.87 -7.10 -1.17
CA ALA A 290 -12.26 -7.45 -1.46
C ALA A 290 -13.22 -6.72 -0.51
N ASP A 291 -14.37 -6.25 -1.01
CA ASP A 291 -15.31 -5.44 -0.22
C ASP A 291 -15.70 -6.15 1.10
N ALA A 292 -16.00 -7.45 1.03
CA ALA A 292 -16.38 -8.25 2.20
C ALA A 292 -15.23 -8.45 3.21
N GLU A 293 -13.99 -8.49 2.72
CA GLU A 293 -12.81 -8.57 3.60
C GLU A 293 -12.56 -7.23 4.28
N LEU A 294 -12.70 -6.12 3.57
CA LEU A 294 -12.58 -4.80 4.16
C LEU A 294 -13.66 -4.54 5.20
N ASP A 295 -14.93 -4.90 4.92
CA ASP A 295 -16.03 -4.82 5.88
C ASP A 295 -15.71 -5.65 7.14
N ALA A 296 -15.23 -6.89 6.98
CA ALA A 296 -14.86 -7.75 8.10
C ALA A 296 -13.68 -7.20 8.92
N MET A 297 -12.72 -6.51 8.27
CA MET A 297 -11.58 -5.88 8.93
C MET A 297 -11.92 -4.54 9.59
N SER A 298 -12.95 -3.84 9.13
CA SER A 298 -13.33 -2.50 9.60
C SER A 298 -13.87 -2.46 11.03
N ALA A 299 -14.37 -3.61 11.53
CA ALA A 299 -14.66 -3.84 12.93
C ALA A 299 -13.34 -4.03 13.70
N PHE A 300 -12.80 -2.95 14.27
CA PHE A 300 -11.43 -2.95 14.81
C PHE A 300 -11.31 -3.42 16.26
N SER A 301 -12.43 -3.65 16.97
CA SER A 301 -12.44 -4.09 18.37
C SER A 301 -13.29 -5.34 18.55
N ALA A 302 -13.14 -6.00 19.71
CA ALA A 302 -13.97 -7.16 20.09
C ALA A 302 -15.47 -6.82 20.17
N ASP A 303 -15.80 -5.56 20.49
CA ASP A 303 -17.18 -5.05 20.53
C ASP A 303 -17.70 -4.63 19.15
N GLY A 304 -16.90 -4.80 18.09
CA GLY A 304 -17.28 -4.49 16.72
C GLY A 304 -17.39 -2.99 16.43
N LEU A 305 -16.52 -2.17 17.05
CA LEU A 305 -16.45 -0.73 16.80
C LEU A 305 -15.85 -0.41 15.43
N HIS A 306 -16.26 0.72 14.86
CA HIS A 306 -15.81 1.23 13.56
C HIS A 306 -15.32 2.67 13.67
N GLY A 307 -14.25 2.99 12.95
CA GLY A 307 -13.65 4.31 12.95
C GLY A 307 -13.08 4.69 11.59
N ALA A 308 -13.43 5.87 11.08
CA ALA A 308 -12.89 6.38 9.83
C ALA A 308 -12.73 7.90 9.84
N VAL A 309 -11.82 8.40 9.02
CA VAL A 309 -11.67 9.83 8.73
C VAL A 309 -11.75 10.02 7.23
N ILE A 310 -12.69 10.85 6.76
CA ILE A 310 -12.85 11.20 5.35
C ILE A 310 -12.16 12.55 5.12
N LEU A 311 -11.28 12.59 4.12
CA LEU A 311 -10.69 13.82 3.59
C LEU A 311 -11.29 14.13 2.23
N GLY A 312 -11.94 15.30 2.12
CA GLY A 312 -12.52 15.79 0.88
C GLY A 312 -11.48 16.24 -0.13
N ARG A 313 -11.96 16.72 -1.28
CA ARG A 313 -11.12 17.47 -2.22
C ARG A 313 -10.82 18.87 -1.63
N PRO A 314 -9.57 19.34 -1.70
CA PRO A 314 -9.23 20.71 -1.29
C PRO A 314 -9.92 21.77 -2.17
#